data_AF-A0A2J5HKV7-F1
#
_entry.id   AF-A0A2J5HKV7-F1
#
_cell.length_a   1.000
_cell.length_b   1.000
_cell.length_c   1.000
_cell.angle_alpha   90.00
_cell.angle_beta   90.00
_cell.angle_gamma   90.00
#
_symmetry.space_group_name_H-M   'P 1'
#
loop_
_entity.id
_entity.type
_entity.pdbx_description
1 polymer ?
#
loop_
_entity_poly.entity_id
_entity_poly.type
_entity_poly.pdbx_seq_one_letter_code
_entity_poly.pdbx_strand_id
1 'polypeptide(L)'
;MVRHREAVVNDIIYLMEQEGFKLPEPCTLVIKKLWFLMDIPDNRRREWTIQNRKLWEEIDLFFAVFFLVQLDICLRRRHNKPNGALRRLVMAQPSLMFLWRVLNNMALTNQFEVVDAFVRWQYTPERREPGAYIFGVPSEQVGLLQYEGYYPNEGAQLLHRPDELVVHEMVRRRLHMQTMYRDIFLLGNTQPYTTPGSRDAAWDEEMRQTVGNHNGNRDWLDFVILEQSWKAVEGDY
;
A
#
# COMPACT_ATOMS: atom_id res chain seq x y z
N MET A 1 14.75 11.69 -4.01
CA MET A 1 13.65 10.72 -3.84
C MET A 1 12.90 10.89 -2.51
N VAL A 2 13.56 10.88 -1.34
CA VAL A 2 12.88 11.00 -0.02
C VAL A 2 12.08 12.29 0.16
N ARG A 3 12.65 13.45 -0.19
CA ARG A 3 11.94 14.75 -0.11
C ARG A 3 10.68 14.83 -0.98
N HIS A 4 10.70 14.16 -2.15
CA HIS A 4 9.54 14.15 -3.05
C HIS A 4 8.40 13.33 -2.45
N ARG A 5 8.69 12.13 -1.92
CA ARG A 5 7.68 11.30 -1.25
C ARG A 5 7.10 12.00 -0.02
N GLU A 6 7.93 12.70 0.74
CA GLU A 6 7.48 13.50 1.86
C GLU A 6 6.53 14.62 1.44
N ALA A 7 6.86 15.37 0.38
CA ALA A 7 5.97 16.39 -0.17
C ALA A 7 4.62 15.79 -0.62
N VAL A 8 4.64 14.68 -1.37
CA VAL A 8 3.42 14.03 -1.84
C VAL A 8 2.55 13.52 -0.70
N VAL A 9 3.13 12.96 0.37
CA VAL A 9 2.36 12.53 1.54
C VAL A 9 1.74 13.71 2.26
N ASN A 10 2.49 14.80 2.44
CA ASN A 10 1.96 16.03 3.04
C ASN A 10 0.82 16.62 2.20
N ASP A 11 0.94 16.58 0.86
CA ASP A 11 -0.12 16.99 -0.05
C ASP A 11 -1.36 16.10 0.07
N ILE A 12 -1.19 14.77 0.18
CA ILE A 12 -2.31 13.84 0.41
C ILE A 12 -3.06 14.22 1.69
N ILE A 13 -2.34 14.49 2.78
CA ILE A 13 -2.94 14.90 4.06
C ILE A 13 -3.69 16.23 3.90
N TYR A 14 -3.07 17.21 3.24
CA TYR A 14 -3.69 18.50 2.97
C TYR A 14 -4.98 18.35 2.14
N LEU A 15 -4.96 17.53 1.08
CA LEU A 15 -6.12 17.27 0.22
C LEU A 15 -7.24 16.56 0.99
N MET A 16 -6.90 15.60 1.86
CA MET A 16 -7.87 14.96 2.75
C MET A 16 -8.50 15.97 3.71
N GLU A 17 -7.71 16.92 4.25
CA GLU A 17 -8.23 17.99 5.10
C GLU A 17 -9.14 18.97 4.34
N GLN A 18 -8.84 19.31 3.09
CA GLN A 18 -9.74 20.10 2.24
C GLN A 18 -11.09 19.40 2.00
N GLU A 19 -11.08 18.07 1.96
CA GLU A 19 -12.29 17.24 1.93
C GLU A 19 -12.95 17.11 3.33
N GLY A 20 -12.44 17.77 4.37
CA GLY A 20 -12.99 17.73 5.72
C GLY A 20 -12.61 16.50 6.54
N PHE A 21 -11.64 15.70 6.08
CA PHE A 21 -11.10 14.55 6.80
C PHE A 21 -9.77 14.93 7.46
N LYS A 22 -9.83 15.38 8.71
CA LYS A 22 -8.64 15.73 9.49
C LYS A 22 -7.93 14.46 9.96
N LEU A 23 -6.72 14.26 9.46
CA LEU A 23 -5.87 13.14 9.85
C LEU A 23 -4.96 13.55 11.02
N PRO A 24 -4.83 12.70 12.06
CA PRO A 24 -3.84 12.90 13.12
C PRO A 24 -2.41 12.94 12.58
N GLU A 25 -1.52 13.68 13.25
CA GLU A 25 -0.11 13.81 12.87
C GLU A 25 0.61 12.45 12.64
N PRO A 26 0.40 11.39 13.46
CA PRO A 26 1.00 10.09 13.23
C PRO A 26 0.63 9.43 11.90
N CYS A 27 -0.49 9.82 11.27
CA CYS A 27 -0.86 9.30 9.95
C CYS A 27 0.18 9.63 8.88
N THR A 28 0.97 10.70 9.03
CA THR A 28 2.03 11.07 8.08
C THR A 28 3.06 9.95 7.92
N LEU A 29 3.54 9.40 9.05
CA LEU A 29 4.48 8.30 9.03
C LEU A 29 3.83 7.03 8.46
N VAL A 30 2.60 6.76 8.86
CA VAL A 30 1.89 5.54 8.43
C VAL A 30 1.59 5.54 6.94
N ILE A 31 1.22 6.68 6.35
CA ILE A 31 1.04 6.79 4.89
C ILE A 31 2.37 6.53 4.17
N LYS A 32 3.50 7.02 4.70
CA LYS A 32 4.83 6.69 4.17
C LYS A 32 5.12 5.18 4.27
N LYS A 33 4.76 4.52 5.38
CA LYS A 33 4.89 3.06 5.55
C LYS A 33 4.01 2.27 4.58
N LEU A 34 2.77 2.72 4.34
CA LEU A 34 1.89 2.13 3.32
C LEU A 34 2.50 2.26 1.92
N TRP A 35 3.07 3.42 1.59
CA TRP A 35 3.76 3.60 0.31
C TRP A 35 4.96 2.66 0.19
N PHE A 36 5.73 2.52 1.26
CA PHE A 36 6.85 1.60 1.28
C PHE A 36 6.42 0.15 1.03
N LEU A 37 5.29 -0.30 1.59
CA LEU A 37 4.73 -1.62 1.26
C LEU A 37 4.40 -1.76 -0.24
N MET A 38 3.92 -0.70 -0.89
CA MET A 38 3.61 -0.72 -2.34
C MET A 38 4.89 -0.89 -3.20
N ASP A 39 6.02 -0.34 -2.75
CA ASP A 39 7.30 -0.47 -3.45
C ASP A 39 7.88 -1.90 -3.40
N ILE A 40 7.44 -2.73 -2.44
CA ILE A 40 7.88 -4.13 -2.32
C ILE A 40 7.06 -4.97 -3.31
N PRO A 41 7.65 -5.62 -4.32
CA PRO A 41 6.90 -6.33 -5.35
C PRO A 41 6.45 -7.76 -4.97
N ASP A 42 6.87 -8.30 -3.82
CA ASP A 42 6.58 -9.68 -3.38
C ASP A 42 5.89 -9.79 -2.02
N ASN A 43 5.08 -10.85 -1.89
CA ASN A 43 4.29 -11.11 -0.69
C ASN A 43 5.15 -11.43 0.52
N ARG A 44 6.20 -12.23 0.34
CA ARG A 44 7.05 -12.67 1.45
C ARG A 44 7.67 -11.48 2.20
N ARG A 45 8.27 -10.52 1.47
CA ARG A 45 8.84 -9.31 2.09
C ARG A 45 7.76 -8.38 2.63
N ARG A 46 6.61 -8.23 1.95
CA ARG A 46 5.49 -7.42 2.44
C ARG A 46 4.95 -7.95 3.79
N GLU A 47 4.70 -9.25 3.86
CA GLU A 47 4.23 -9.92 5.07
C GLU A 47 5.23 -9.83 6.21
N TRP A 48 6.51 -10.12 5.95
CA TRP A 48 7.54 -9.98 6.96
C TRP A 48 7.63 -8.55 7.50
N THR A 49 7.59 -7.56 6.60
CA THR A 49 7.69 -6.13 6.94
C THR A 49 6.58 -5.71 7.88
N ILE A 50 5.32 -6.07 7.58
CA ILE A 50 4.19 -5.68 8.42
C ILE A 50 4.10 -6.50 9.72
N GLN A 51 4.62 -7.73 9.73
CA GLN A 51 4.69 -8.57 10.93
C GLN A 51 5.77 -8.12 11.92
N ASN A 52 6.80 -7.41 11.46
CA ASN A 52 7.86 -6.92 12.34
C ASN A 52 7.36 -5.77 13.22
N ARG A 53 7.25 -6.02 14.54
CA ARG A 53 6.73 -5.07 15.54
C ARG A 53 7.58 -3.81 15.73
N LYS A 54 8.86 -3.82 15.32
CA LYS A 54 9.70 -2.62 15.35
C LYS A 54 9.48 -1.72 14.14
N LEU A 55 9.05 -2.28 13.00
CA LEU A 55 8.77 -1.53 11.78
C LEU A 55 7.31 -1.08 11.72
N TRP A 56 6.40 -1.96 12.13
CA TRP A 56 4.97 -1.72 12.23
C TRP A 56 4.52 -1.99 13.65
N GLU A 57 4.40 -0.94 14.45
CA GLU A 57 3.88 -0.98 15.81
C GLU A 57 2.37 -1.19 15.80
N GLU A 58 1.78 -1.51 16.96
CA GLU A 58 0.33 -1.64 17.06
C GLU A 58 -0.36 -0.30 16.80
N ILE A 59 0.24 0.80 17.27
CA ILE A 59 -0.24 2.17 17.00
C ILE A 59 -0.22 2.52 15.51
N ASP A 60 0.78 2.05 14.75
CA ASP A 60 0.83 2.26 13.30
C ASP A 60 -0.33 1.56 12.59
N LEU A 61 -0.63 0.31 12.97
CA LEU A 61 -1.73 -0.45 12.40
C LEU A 61 -3.08 0.22 12.67
N PHE A 62 -3.25 0.77 13.88
CA PHE A 62 -4.43 1.55 14.22
C PHE A 62 -4.59 2.77 13.32
N PHE A 63 -3.54 3.59 13.17
CA PHE A 63 -3.59 4.78 12.32
C PHE A 63 -3.67 4.43 10.83
N ALA A 64 -3.19 3.26 10.41
CA ALA A 64 -3.34 2.77 9.05
C ALA A 64 -4.79 2.46 8.74
N VAL A 65 -5.49 1.75 9.62
CA VAL A 65 -6.93 1.52 9.45
C VAL A 65 -7.72 2.81 9.57
N PHE A 66 -7.36 3.69 10.51
CA PHE A 66 -8.00 5.00 10.60
C PHE A 66 -7.91 5.74 9.26
N PHE A 67 -6.71 5.86 8.70
CA PHE A 67 -6.49 6.47 7.39
C PHE A 67 -7.29 5.78 6.28
N LEU A 68 -7.21 4.44 6.18
CA LEU A 68 -7.90 3.67 5.15
C LEU A 68 -9.42 3.82 5.21
N VAL A 69 -10.00 3.92 6.41
CA VAL A 69 -11.43 4.18 6.61
C VAL A 69 -11.80 5.59 6.18
N GLN A 70 -11.03 6.61 6.58
CA GLN A 70 -11.28 7.99 6.14
C GLN A 70 -11.16 8.12 4.61
N LEU A 71 -10.15 7.47 4.03
CA LEU A 71 -9.94 7.46 2.58
C LEU A 71 -11.11 6.78 1.86
N ASP A 72 -11.62 5.66 2.37
CA ASP A 72 -12.78 4.98 1.81
C ASP A 72 -14.01 5.90 1.75
N ILE A 73 -14.27 6.62 2.84
CA ILE A 73 -15.39 7.56 2.93
C ILE A 73 -15.17 8.74 1.96
N CYS A 74 -13.96 9.28 1.91
CA CYS A 74 -13.59 10.38 1.01
C CYS A 74 -13.82 10.01 -0.47
N LEU A 75 -13.31 8.85 -0.91
CA LEU A 75 -13.46 8.39 -2.29
C LEU A 75 -14.92 8.08 -2.64
N ARG A 76 -15.68 7.47 -1.72
CA ARG A 76 -17.11 7.22 -1.95
C ARG A 76 -17.90 8.51 -2.10
N ARG A 77 -17.61 9.53 -1.28
CA ARG A 77 -18.25 10.85 -1.35
C ARG A 77 -17.93 11.56 -2.66
N ARG A 78 -16.67 11.52 -3.11
CA ARG A 78 -16.23 12.20 -4.33
C ARG A 78 -16.80 11.58 -5.62
N HIS A 79 -16.82 10.25 -5.72
CA HIS A 79 -17.23 9.56 -6.94
C HIS A 79 -18.70 9.08 -6.92
N ASN A 80 -19.44 9.36 -5.84
CA ASN A 80 -20.81 8.89 -5.62
C ASN A 80 -20.97 7.38 -5.86
N LYS A 81 -20.00 6.59 -5.38
CA LYS A 81 -20.00 5.13 -5.48
C LYS A 81 -20.26 4.53 -4.09
N PRO A 82 -21.15 3.54 -3.96
CA PRO A 82 -21.51 2.99 -2.65
C PRO A 82 -20.46 2.03 -2.09
N ASN A 83 -19.58 1.48 -2.93
CA ASN A 83 -18.66 0.41 -2.57
C ASN A 83 -17.21 0.90 -2.36
N GLY A 84 -16.46 0.19 -1.51
CA GLY A 84 -15.03 0.44 -1.29
C GLY A 84 -14.12 0.00 -2.45
N ALA A 85 -14.67 -0.17 -3.66
CA ALA A 85 -13.93 -0.65 -4.82
C ALA A 85 -12.83 0.33 -5.25
N LEU A 86 -13.08 1.65 -5.12
CA LEU A 86 -12.08 2.66 -5.46
C LEU A 86 -10.88 2.64 -4.51
N ARG A 87 -11.12 2.53 -3.20
CA ARG A 87 -10.02 2.34 -2.24
C ARG A 87 -9.21 1.11 -2.59
N ARG A 88 -9.88 0.00 -2.93
CA ARG A 88 -9.21 -1.24 -3.30
C ARG A 88 -8.34 -1.09 -4.55
N LEU A 89 -8.87 -0.41 -5.57
CA LEU A 89 -8.19 -0.12 -6.82
C LEU A 89 -6.99 0.80 -6.63
N VAL A 90 -7.11 1.83 -5.79
CA VAL A 90 -6.01 2.75 -5.45
C VAL A 90 -4.91 2.01 -4.68
N MET A 91 -5.27 1.17 -3.70
CA MET A 91 -4.30 0.38 -2.92
C MET A 91 -3.66 -0.75 -3.72
N ALA A 92 -4.24 -1.13 -4.86
CA ALA A 92 -3.67 -2.11 -5.78
C ALA A 92 -2.63 -1.51 -6.74
N GLN A 93 -2.51 -0.18 -6.82
CA GLN A 93 -1.53 0.44 -7.70
C GLN A 93 -0.10 0.24 -7.16
N PRO A 94 0.94 0.38 -8.00
CA PRO A 94 2.32 0.28 -7.54
C PRO A 94 2.79 1.44 -6.65
N SER A 95 2.07 2.58 -6.65
CA SER A 95 2.52 3.79 -5.97
C SER A 95 1.36 4.65 -5.45
N LEU A 96 1.57 5.29 -4.30
CA LEU A 96 0.64 6.28 -3.73
C LEU A 96 0.54 7.56 -4.57
N MET A 97 1.41 7.77 -5.55
CA MET A 97 1.24 8.82 -6.56
C MET A 97 -0.13 8.74 -7.25
N PHE A 98 -0.64 7.52 -7.48
CA PHE A 98 -1.96 7.36 -8.07
C PHE A 98 -3.07 7.90 -7.16
N LEU A 99 -2.98 7.66 -5.84
CA LEU A 99 -3.90 8.28 -4.88
C LEU A 99 -3.82 9.81 -4.94
N TRP A 100 -2.60 10.36 -4.93
CA TRP A 100 -2.40 11.81 -5.02
C TRP A 100 -3.02 12.38 -6.31
N ARG A 101 -2.88 11.71 -7.45
CA ARG A 101 -3.54 12.10 -8.71
C ARG A 101 -5.06 12.04 -8.60
N VAL A 102 -5.62 11.00 -7.99
CA VAL A 102 -7.07 10.88 -7.75
C VAL A 102 -7.55 12.03 -6.85
N LEU A 103 -6.84 12.33 -5.77
CA LEU A 103 -7.17 13.43 -4.85
C LEU A 103 -7.03 14.82 -5.49
N ASN A 104 -6.19 14.99 -6.51
CA ASN A 104 -6.07 16.20 -7.31
C ASN A 104 -7.04 16.26 -8.52
N ASN A 105 -7.95 15.30 -8.68
CA ASN A 105 -8.82 15.18 -9.86
C ASN A 105 -8.03 15.07 -11.19
N MET A 106 -6.83 14.48 -11.14
CA MET A 106 -5.98 14.18 -12.30
C MET A 106 -6.06 12.71 -12.75
N ALA A 107 -6.82 11.88 -12.04
CA ALA A 107 -7.08 10.49 -12.37
C ALA A 107 -8.44 10.05 -11.81
N LEU A 108 -9.04 9.03 -12.45
CA LEU A 108 -10.36 8.49 -12.17
C LEU A 108 -11.49 9.53 -12.31
N THR A 109 -11.31 10.53 -13.17
CA THR A 109 -12.27 11.63 -13.36
C THR A 109 -13.55 11.16 -14.06
N ASN A 110 -13.41 10.15 -14.92
CA ASN A 110 -14.50 9.56 -15.69
C ASN A 110 -14.55 8.03 -15.50
N GLN A 111 -15.64 7.42 -15.96
CA GLN A 111 -15.84 5.97 -15.81
C GLN A 111 -14.86 5.14 -16.65
N PHE A 112 -14.38 5.66 -17.78
CA PHE A 112 -13.41 4.96 -18.63
C PHE A 112 -12.06 4.82 -17.93
N GLU A 113 -11.58 5.86 -17.24
CA GLU A 113 -10.35 5.80 -16.43
C GLU A 113 -10.46 4.78 -15.28
N VAL A 114 -11.65 4.65 -14.68
CA VAL A 114 -11.90 3.61 -13.67
C VAL A 114 -11.84 2.22 -14.28
N VAL A 115 -12.42 2.03 -15.46
CA VAL A 115 -12.36 0.75 -16.18
C VAL A 115 -10.92 0.43 -16.62
N ASP A 116 -10.18 1.40 -17.17
CA ASP A 116 -8.78 1.25 -17.56
C ASP A 116 -7.92 0.79 -16.37
N ALA A 117 -8.01 1.50 -15.24
CA ALA A 117 -7.28 1.15 -14.03
C ALA A 117 -7.69 -0.22 -13.46
N PHE A 118 -8.98 -0.58 -13.56
CA PHE A 118 -9.47 -1.90 -13.15
C PHE A 118 -8.95 -3.02 -14.08
N VAL A 119 -8.91 -2.77 -15.39
CA VAL A 119 -8.45 -3.72 -16.40
C VAL A 119 -6.95 -3.99 -16.24
N ARG A 120 -6.15 -2.95 -15.97
CA ARG A 120 -4.73 -3.08 -15.60
C ARG A 120 -4.53 -3.90 -14.32
N TRP A 121 -5.47 -3.78 -13.38
CA TRP A 121 -5.37 -4.45 -12.10
C TRP A 121 -5.77 -5.93 -12.13
N GLN A 122 -7.04 -6.25 -12.37
CA GLN A 122 -7.58 -7.57 -12.05
C GLN A 122 -8.31 -8.26 -13.22
N TYR A 123 -8.32 -7.66 -14.41
CA TYR A 123 -8.97 -8.29 -15.55
C TYR A 123 -8.10 -9.43 -16.11
N THR A 124 -8.66 -10.64 -16.16
CA THR A 124 -8.00 -11.80 -16.74
C THR A 124 -8.63 -12.10 -18.10
N PRO A 125 -7.92 -11.82 -19.22
CA PRO A 125 -8.45 -12.10 -20.55
C PRO A 125 -8.46 -13.61 -20.81
N GLU A 126 -9.48 -14.11 -21.50
CA GLU A 126 -9.55 -15.51 -21.92
C GLU A 126 -8.44 -15.90 -22.90
N ARG A 127 -8.03 -14.95 -23.76
CA ARG A 127 -6.90 -15.08 -24.69
C ARG A 127 -6.06 -13.81 -24.66
N ARG A 128 -4.75 -13.96 -24.46
CA ARG A 128 -3.78 -12.86 -24.61
C ARG A 128 -3.27 -12.88 -26.05
N GLU A 129 -3.79 -11.98 -26.87
CA GLU A 129 -3.31 -11.75 -28.23
C GLU A 129 -2.31 -10.58 -28.21
N PRO A 130 -1.02 -10.79 -28.53
CA PRO A 130 -0.03 -9.72 -28.55
C PRO A 130 -0.44 -8.57 -29.47
N GLY A 131 -0.26 -7.32 -29.03
CA GLY A 131 -0.64 -6.12 -29.79
C GLY A 131 -2.15 -5.81 -29.81
N ALA A 132 -2.99 -6.61 -29.14
CA ALA A 132 -4.41 -6.29 -28.98
C ALA A 132 -4.62 -5.27 -27.85
N TYR A 133 -5.69 -4.48 -27.96
CA TYR A 133 -6.12 -3.56 -26.93
C TYR A 133 -7.43 -4.07 -26.32
N ILE A 134 -7.47 -4.16 -24.99
CA ILE A 134 -8.66 -4.55 -24.23
C ILE A 134 -9.12 -3.33 -23.45
N PHE A 135 -10.28 -2.78 -23.80
CA PHE A 135 -10.80 -1.53 -23.22
C PHE A 135 -9.79 -0.36 -23.26
N GLY A 136 -8.95 -0.29 -24.30
CA GLY A 136 -7.92 0.75 -24.45
C GLY A 136 -6.58 0.45 -23.73
N VAL A 137 -6.50 -0.66 -22.98
CA VAL A 137 -5.26 -1.12 -22.33
C VAL A 137 -4.53 -2.11 -23.25
N PRO A 138 -3.22 -1.96 -23.50
CA PRO A 138 -2.43 -2.95 -24.21
C PRO A 138 -2.51 -4.31 -23.52
N SER A 139 -2.71 -5.39 -24.29
CA SER A 139 -2.88 -6.77 -23.77
C SER A 139 -1.77 -7.21 -22.83
N GLU A 140 -0.55 -6.68 -23.00
CA GLU A 140 0.58 -6.99 -22.11
C GLU A 140 0.37 -6.46 -20.69
N GLN A 141 -0.29 -5.31 -20.55
CA GLN A 141 -0.50 -4.60 -19.28
C GLN A 141 -1.77 -5.04 -18.53
N VAL A 142 -2.62 -5.82 -19.21
CA VAL A 142 -3.90 -6.28 -18.67
C VAL A 142 -3.70 -7.27 -17.52
N GLY A 143 -4.29 -6.95 -16.38
CA GLY A 143 -4.27 -7.78 -15.19
C GLY A 143 -2.88 -8.02 -14.62
N LEU A 144 -1.87 -7.20 -14.94
CA LEU A 144 -0.51 -7.38 -14.41
C LEU A 144 -0.43 -7.03 -12.92
N LEU A 145 -1.17 -6.00 -12.47
CA LEU A 145 -1.00 -5.47 -11.13
C LEU A 145 -1.51 -6.39 -10.02
N GLN A 146 -2.27 -7.44 -10.37
CA GLN A 146 -2.72 -8.43 -9.38
C GLN A 146 -1.65 -9.43 -8.97
N TYR A 147 -0.54 -9.56 -9.71
CA TYR A 147 0.47 -10.61 -9.48
C TYR A 147 1.72 -10.10 -8.79
N GLU A 148 2.34 -10.96 -7.98
CA GLU A 148 3.67 -10.73 -7.43
C GLU A 148 4.68 -10.47 -8.54
N GLY A 149 5.49 -9.43 -8.37
CA GLY A 149 6.43 -8.96 -9.37
C GLY A 149 5.81 -8.18 -10.53
N TYR A 150 4.48 -8.12 -10.67
CA TYR A 150 3.80 -7.51 -11.82
C TYR A 150 4.01 -8.24 -13.15
N TYR A 151 4.29 -9.55 -13.09
CA TYR A 151 4.43 -10.41 -14.27
C TYR A 151 3.59 -11.68 -14.11
N PRO A 152 2.87 -12.13 -15.16
CA PRO A 152 2.08 -13.36 -15.11
C PRO A 152 2.98 -14.54 -15.47
N ASN A 153 3.62 -15.11 -14.46
CA ASN A 153 4.41 -16.34 -14.61
C ASN A 153 3.57 -17.58 -14.24
N GLU A 154 3.96 -18.76 -14.72
CA GLU A 154 3.40 -20.01 -14.23
C GLU A 154 3.63 -20.11 -12.71
N GLY A 155 2.55 -20.19 -11.93
CA GLY A 155 2.61 -20.18 -10.46
C GLY A 155 2.68 -18.78 -9.82
N ALA A 156 2.45 -17.71 -10.58
CA ALA A 156 2.38 -16.35 -10.03
C ALA A 156 1.29 -16.25 -8.94
N GLN A 157 1.70 -15.79 -7.76
CA GLN A 157 0.79 -15.55 -6.65
C GLN A 157 0.12 -14.19 -6.77
N LEU A 158 -1.08 -14.06 -6.21
CA LEU A 158 -1.75 -12.77 -6.12
C LEU A 158 -1.02 -11.89 -5.10
N LEU A 159 -0.69 -10.67 -5.51
CA LEU A 159 -0.01 -9.69 -4.69
C LEU A 159 -0.97 -9.15 -3.61
N HIS A 160 -0.58 -9.28 -2.35
CA HIS A 160 -1.34 -8.78 -1.21
C HIS A 160 -1.28 -7.26 -1.16
N ARG A 161 -2.47 -6.64 -1.16
CA ARG A 161 -2.58 -5.18 -1.16
C ARG A 161 -2.27 -4.64 0.25
N PRO A 162 -1.69 -3.43 0.37
CA PRO A 162 -1.36 -2.86 1.68
C PRO A 162 -2.55 -2.82 2.65
N ASP A 163 -3.76 -2.54 2.14
CA ASP A 163 -4.97 -2.52 2.96
C ASP A 163 -5.35 -3.90 3.51
N GLU A 164 -5.14 -4.97 2.75
CA GLU A 164 -5.38 -6.35 3.19
C GLU A 164 -4.38 -6.77 4.26
N LEU A 165 -3.10 -6.45 4.03
CA LEU A 165 -2.01 -6.77 4.95
C LEU A 165 -2.23 -6.13 6.31
N VAL A 166 -2.63 -4.86 6.36
CA VAL A 166 -2.94 -4.16 7.63
C VAL A 166 -4.04 -4.88 8.40
N VAL A 167 -5.13 -5.24 7.72
CA VAL A 167 -6.26 -5.94 8.36
C VAL A 167 -5.86 -7.33 8.83
N HIS A 168 -5.11 -8.09 8.02
CA HIS A 168 -4.59 -9.40 8.41
C HIS A 168 -3.69 -9.31 9.63
N GLU A 169 -2.78 -8.34 9.68
CA GLU A 169 -1.86 -8.18 10.80
C GLU A 169 -2.57 -7.78 12.09
N MET A 170 -3.59 -6.93 12.00
CA MET A 170 -4.42 -6.60 13.16
C MET A 170 -5.14 -7.82 13.74
N VAL A 171 -5.70 -8.67 12.89
CA VAL A 171 -6.34 -9.92 13.31
C VAL A 171 -5.29 -10.86 13.94
N ARG A 172 -4.12 -11.00 13.32
CA ARG A 172 -3.01 -11.83 13.84
C ARG A 172 -2.56 -11.38 15.24
N ARG A 173 -2.44 -10.07 15.45
CA ARG A 173 -2.05 -9.49 16.76
C ARG A 173 -3.22 -9.39 17.75
N ARG A 174 -4.43 -9.74 17.33
CA ARG A 174 -5.67 -9.66 18.13
C ARG A 174 -5.94 -8.24 18.65
N LEU A 175 -5.73 -7.24 17.79
CA LEU A 175 -5.93 -5.84 18.15
C LEU A 175 -7.42 -5.49 18.16
N HIS A 176 -7.85 -4.80 19.20
CA HIS A 176 -9.23 -4.35 19.37
C HIS A 176 -9.34 -2.85 19.10
N MET A 177 -9.74 -2.48 17.88
CA MET A 177 -9.81 -1.08 17.44
C MET A 177 -10.67 -0.18 18.32
N GLN A 178 -11.76 -0.70 18.87
CA GLN A 178 -12.63 0.05 19.79
C GLN A 178 -11.88 0.46 21.06
N THR A 179 -11.12 -0.48 21.63
CA THR A 179 -10.28 -0.25 22.81
C THR A 179 -9.17 0.75 22.50
N MET A 180 -8.47 0.55 21.38
CA MET A 180 -7.40 1.45 20.94
C MET A 180 -7.93 2.86 20.68
N TYR A 181 -9.10 2.99 20.04
CA TYR A 181 -9.72 4.29 19.79
C TYR A 181 -10.01 5.03 21.09
N ARG A 182 -10.62 4.35 22.08
CA ARG A 182 -10.85 4.91 23.42
C ARG A 182 -9.53 5.35 24.06
N ASP A 183 -8.54 4.47 24.08
CA ASP A 183 -7.30 4.73 24.79
C ASP A 183 -6.49 5.87 24.15
N ILE A 184 -6.41 5.90 22.82
CA ILE A 184 -5.63 6.90 22.06
C ILE A 184 -6.34 8.25 22.04
N PHE A 185 -7.62 8.30 21.65
CA PHE A 185 -8.32 9.58 21.45
C PHE A 185 -9.03 10.12 22.69
N LEU A 186 -9.57 9.25 23.55
CA LEU A 186 -10.32 9.71 24.74
C LEU A 186 -9.42 9.81 25.97
N LEU A 187 -8.47 8.89 26.13
CA LEU A 187 -7.56 8.87 27.29
C LEU A 187 -6.17 9.44 26.99
N GLY A 188 -5.81 9.66 25.72
CA GLY A 188 -4.49 10.15 25.32
C GLY A 188 -3.35 9.15 25.62
N ASN A 189 -3.66 7.87 25.84
CA ASN A 189 -2.70 6.85 26.24
C ASN A 189 -2.27 5.98 25.05
N THR A 190 -1.07 6.25 24.53
CA THR A 190 -0.47 5.52 23.40
C THR A 190 0.57 4.49 23.80
N GLN A 191 1.10 4.57 25.03
CA GLN A 191 2.22 3.76 25.53
C GLN A 191 2.01 2.24 25.39
N PRO A 192 0.81 1.66 25.64
CA PRO A 192 0.60 0.22 25.50
C PRO A 192 0.79 -0.30 24.07
N TYR A 193 0.73 0.58 23.07
CA TYR A 193 0.71 0.24 21.65
C TYR A 193 2.02 0.57 20.93
N THR A 194 3.04 1.00 21.68
CA THR A 194 4.37 1.35 21.18
C THR A 194 5.37 0.26 21.58
N THR A 195 6.24 -0.12 20.65
CA THR A 195 7.31 -1.08 20.84
C THR A 195 8.59 -0.33 21.27
N PRO A 196 9.20 -0.68 22.43
CA PRO A 196 10.49 -0.11 22.83
C PRO A 196 11.57 -0.30 21.76
N GLY A 197 12.30 0.77 21.42
CA GLY A 197 13.38 0.74 20.43
C GLY A 197 12.93 0.73 18.96
N SER A 198 11.63 0.85 18.67
CA SER A 198 11.12 0.93 17.29
C SER A 198 11.68 2.13 16.50
N ARG A 199 11.91 3.27 17.16
CA ARG A 199 12.36 4.51 16.50
C ARG A 199 13.72 4.41 15.80
N ASP A 200 14.55 3.46 16.23
CA ASP A 200 15.90 3.26 15.69
C ASP A 200 15.96 2.11 14.66
N ALA A 201 14.82 1.45 14.40
CA ALA A 201 14.76 0.29 13.52
C ALA A 201 14.73 0.73 12.04
N ALA A 202 15.86 0.55 11.35
CA ALA A 202 15.92 0.67 9.90
C ALA A 202 15.49 -0.65 9.24
N TRP A 203 14.70 -0.57 8.15
CA TRP A 203 14.15 -1.76 7.48
C TRP A 203 15.22 -2.72 6.98
N ASP A 204 16.27 -2.19 6.35
CA ASP A 204 17.39 -2.95 5.80
C ASP A 204 18.21 -3.63 6.90
N GLU A 205 18.41 -2.96 8.03
CA GLU A 205 19.11 -3.52 9.19
C GLU A 205 18.29 -4.63 9.85
N GLU A 206 16.98 -4.43 10.07
CA GLU A 206 16.10 -5.47 10.62
C GLU A 206 15.98 -6.69 9.69
N MET A 207 15.97 -6.46 8.37
CA MET A 207 15.95 -7.52 7.37
C MET A 207 17.29 -8.27 7.37
N ARG A 208 18.43 -7.55 7.44
CA ARG A 208 19.77 -8.13 7.56
C ARG A 208 19.89 -8.99 8.81
N GLN A 209 19.42 -8.51 9.97
CA GLN A 209 19.43 -9.27 11.22
C GLN A 209 18.59 -10.55 11.09
N THR A 210 17.42 -10.48 10.47
CA THR A 210 16.56 -11.66 10.29
C THR A 210 17.18 -12.69 9.35
N VAL A 211 17.72 -12.26 8.21
CA VAL A 211 18.37 -13.16 7.24
C VAL A 211 19.67 -13.75 7.82
N GLY A 212 20.48 -12.94 8.49
CA GLY A 212 21.71 -13.36 9.17
C GLY A 212 21.47 -14.40 10.26
N ASN A 213 20.32 -14.34 10.93
CA ASN A 213 19.91 -15.32 11.96
C ASN A 213 19.35 -16.63 11.38
N HIS A 214 19.08 -16.74 10.07
CA HIS A 214 18.32 -17.86 9.49
C HIS A 214 19.11 -18.80 8.56
N ASN A 215 20.25 -18.41 7.98
CA ASN A 215 21.30 -19.33 7.49
C ASN A 215 22.43 -18.57 6.79
N GLY A 216 23.67 -18.98 7.03
CA GLY A 216 24.82 -18.54 6.25
C GLY A 216 24.70 -18.96 4.77
N ASN A 217 25.13 -18.07 3.87
CA ASN A 217 25.37 -18.31 2.45
C ASN A 217 24.25 -17.98 1.42
N ARG A 218 23.16 -17.30 1.80
CA ARG A 218 22.33 -16.56 0.81
C ARG A 218 22.73 -15.09 0.80
N ASP A 219 22.87 -14.52 -0.39
CA ASP A 219 23.20 -13.10 -0.53
C ASP A 219 22.00 -12.27 -0.05
N TRP A 220 22.14 -11.65 1.12
CA TRP A 220 21.09 -10.83 1.75
C TRP A 220 20.70 -9.64 0.87
N LEU A 221 21.56 -9.26 -0.09
CA LEU A 221 21.29 -8.23 -1.09
C LEU A 221 20.05 -8.57 -1.93
N ASP A 222 19.78 -9.84 -2.23
CA ASP A 222 18.57 -10.27 -2.95
C ASP A 222 17.28 -9.93 -2.20
N PHE A 223 17.34 -9.78 -0.88
CA PHE A 223 16.20 -9.41 -0.04
C PHE A 223 16.02 -7.90 0.07
N VAL A 224 17.10 -7.12 -0.09
CA VAL A 224 17.10 -5.66 0.12
C VAL A 224 16.93 -4.88 -1.19
N ILE A 225 17.34 -5.45 -2.33
CA ILE A 225 17.15 -4.81 -3.63
C ILE A 225 15.66 -4.80 -4.00
N LEU A 226 15.11 -3.61 -4.18
CA LEU A 226 13.75 -3.38 -4.69
C LEU A 226 13.73 -3.18 -6.22
N GLU A 227 14.90 -2.93 -6.84
CA GLU A 227 15.05 -2.48 -8.24
C GLU A 227 14.76 -3.54 -9.32
N GLN A 228 14.77 -4.84 -9.00
CA GLN A 228 14.60 -5.88 -10.04
C GLN A 228 13.21 -5.91 -10.70
N SER A 229 12.24 -5.14 -10.20
CA SER A 229 10.85 -5.11 -10.71
C SER A 229 10.43 -3.83 -11.46
N TRP A 230 11.26 -2.79 -11.47
CA TRP A 230 10.88 -1.47 -12.03
C TRP A 230 11.07 -1.36 -13.55
N LYS A 231 11.92 -2.20 -14.15
CA LYS A 231 12.25 -2.12 -15.59
C LYS A 231 11.10 -2.49 -16.54
N ALA A 232 9.98 -3.03 -16.04
CA ALA A 232 8.82 -3.39 -16.85
C ALA A 232 7.70 -2.33 -16.84
N VAL A 233 7.70 -1.38 -15.89
CA VAL A 233 6.59 -0.44 -15.68
C VAL A 233 6.93 1.00 -16.07
N GLU A 234 8.22 1.35 -16.19
CA GLU A 234 8.66 2.70 -16.61
C GLU A 234 8.62 2.93 -18.14
N GLY A 235 8.12 1.97 -18.92
CA GLY A 235 7.73 2.22 -20.30
C GLY A 235 6.32 2.79 -20.33
N ASP A 236 6.21 4.12 -20.38
CA ASP A 236 4.99 4.94 -20.47
C ASP A 236 4.24 5.23 -19.15
N TYR A 237 4.77 6.21 -18.39
CA TYR A 237 3.98 7.12 -17.54
C TYR A 237 4.56 8.54 -17.55
#